data_AF-A0A7C6YCD3-F1
#
_entry.id   AF-A0A7C6YCD3-F1
#
_cell.length_a   1.000
_cell.length_b   1.000
_cell.length_c   1.000
_cell.angle_alpha   90.00
_cell.angle_beta   90.00
_cell.angle_gamma   90.00
#
_symmetry.space_group_name_H-M   'P 1'
#
loop_
_entity.id
_entity.type
_entity.pdbx_description
1 polymer ?
#
loop_
_entity_poly.entity_id
_entity_poly.type
_entity_poly.pdbx_seq_one_letter_code
_entity_poly.pdbx_strand_id
1 'polypeptide(L)'
;VWSLPEGERMAAKEVVMRLKGPYGNFGVYETPLLGILASASGWATAARQCKEAAGERTLLCFGARHVHPAVAPVMERAAVHGGADGCSCILGARLLKRSPAGTVPHAAFLIAGDSVKLARAYDQFVPAGEPRIILVDTFKDEAEEALRVARALGEKLSAIRLDTPAERGGVTPALVREVRARLDQAGCSSVQIVVSGGLNPEKISALAEAGADSFGVGSYISRAPAIDMTMDLKEIKGEAVAKRGRIPGLTDNPRLVKMV
;
A
#
# COMPACT_ATOMS: atom_id res chain seq x y z
N VAL A 1 27.21 -6.21 -13.10
CA VAL A 1 25.80 -6.68 -13.00
C VAL A 1 24.95 -5.77 -13.87
N TRP A 2 23.97 -6.32 -14.58
CA TRP A 2 22.97 -5.52 -15.31
C TRP A 2 21.58 -5.84 -14.79
N SER A 3 20.70 -4.85 -14.70
CA SER A 3 19.30 -5.06 -14.32
C SER A 3 18.39 -4.01 -14.94
N LEU A 4 17.09 -4.27 -14.93
CA LEU A 4 16.12 -3.20 -15.03
C LEU A 4 16.28 -2.28 -13.80
N PRO A 5 16.13 -0.95 -13.95
CA PRO A 5 15.95 -0.07 -12.80
C PRO A 5 14.76 -0.52 -11.94
N GLU A 6 14.88 -0.38 -10.62
CA GLU A 6 13.77 -0.71 -9.71
C GLU A 6 12.56 0.19 -9.98
N GLY A 7 11.36 -0.39 -9.98
CA GLY A 7 10.10 0.30 -10.29
C GLY A 7 9.66 0.21 -11.75
N GLU A 8 10.51 -0.29 -12.65
CA GLU A 8 10.15 -0.56 -14.03
C GLU A 8 9.12 -1.69 -14.17
N ARG A 9 8.25 -1.58 -15.17
CA ARG A 9 7.37 -2.69 -15.57
C ARG A 9 8.19 -3.80 -16.22
N MET A 10 7.81 -5.05 -16.00
CA MET A 10 8.42 -6.20 -16.65
C MET A 10 7.36 -7.09 -17.30
N ALA A 11 7.68 -7.67 -18.44
CA ALA A 11 6.84 -8.66 -19.11
C ALA A 11 7.18 -10.09 -18.68
N ALA A 12 6.24 -11.01 -18.87
CA ALA A 12 6.50 -12.42 -18.65
C ALA A 12 7.67 -12.89 -19.54
N LYS A 13 8.63 -13.61 -18.93
CA LYS A 13 9.87 -14.10 -19.57
C LYS A 13 10.86 -13.01 -20.01
N GLU A 14 10.64 -11.75 -19.64
CA GLU A 14 11.64 -10.70 -19.81
C GLU A 14 12.84 -10.94 -18.88
N VAL A 15 14.06 -10.74 -19.37
CA VAL A 15 15.26 -10.79 -18.53
C VAL A 15 15.34 -9.52 -17.70
N VAL A 16 15.13 -9.61 -16.39
CA VAL A 16 15.15 -8.45 -15.48
C VAL A 16 16.50 -8.20 -14.83
N MET A 17 17.37 -9.21 -14.77
CA MET A 17 18.73 -9.10 -14.24
C MET A 17 19.66 -10.06 -14.98
N ARG A 18 20.90 -9.62 -15.22
CA ARG A 18 21.98 -10.40 -15.83
C ARG A 18 23.26 -10.31 -15.00
N LEU A 19 23.80 -11.47 -14.70
CA LEU A 19 25.09 -11.65 -14.02
C LEU A 19 26.11 -12.22 -15.02
N LYS A 20 27.36 -11.74 -14.95
CA LYS A 20 28.48 -12.27 -15.73
C LYS A 20 29.69 -12.33 -14.82
N GLY A 21 30.33 -13.49 -14.76
CA GLY A 21 31.54 -13.71 -13.96
C GLY A 21 31.79 -15.20 -13.71
N PRO A 22 32.81 -15.53 -12.90
CA PRO A 22 33.03 -16.89 -12.43
C PRO A 22 31.82 -17.36 -11.58
N TYR A 23 31.22 -18.49 -11.94
CA TYR A 23 30.02 -18.98 -11.25
C TYR A 23 30.22 -19.17 -9.75
N GLY A 24 31.40 -19.66 -9.32
CA GLY A 24 31.74 -19.82 -7.90
C GLY A 24 31.67 -18.53 -7.07
N ASN A 25 31.73 -17.36 -7.71
CA ASN A 25 31.66 -16.07 -7.01
C ASN A 25 30.23 -15.62 -6.71
N PHE A 26 29.23 -16.11 -7.45
CA PHE A 26 27.86 -15.62 -7.32
C PHE A 26 26.77 -16.70 -7.25
N GLY A 27 27.06 -17.95 -7.61
CA GLY A 27 26.06 -19.03 -7.64
C GLY A 27 25.37 -19.24 -6.29
N VAL A 28 26.08 -19.03 -5.18
CA VAL A 28 25.53 -19.13 -3.81
C VAL A 28 24.44 -18.09 -3.52
N TYR A 29 24.36 -17.01 -4.30
CA TYR A 29 23.38 -15.94 -4.12
C TYR A 29 22.11 -16.14 -4.94
N GLU A 30 21.94 -17.25 -5.66
CA GLU A 30 20.72 -17.53 -6.42
C GLU A 30 19.46 -17.43 -5.55
N THR A 31 19.42 -18.16 -4.45
CA THR A 31 18.27 -18.18 -3.52
C THR A 31 17.90 -16.79 -3.00
N PRO A 32 18.82 -16.00 -2.41
CA PRO A 32 18.47 -14.67 -1.92
C PRO A 32 18.10 -13.69 -3.04
N LEU A 33 18.77 -13.73 -4.21
CA LEU A 33 18.43 -12.84 -5.32
C LEU A 33 17.02 -13.11 -5.85
N LEU A 34 16.67 -14.38 -6.05
CA LEU A 34 15.33 -14.77 -6.49
C LEU A 34 14.27 -14.39 -5.46
N GLY A 35 14.51 -14.66 -4.17
CA GLY A 35 13.58 -14.30 -3.10
C GLY A 35 13.32 -12.80 -2.98
N ILE A 36 14.37 -11.97 -3.12
CA ILE A 36 14.26 -10.50 -3.10
C ILE A 36 13.38 -10.03 -4.27
N LEU A 37 13.64 -10.50 -5.49
CA LEU A 37 12.90 -10.09 -6.68
C LEU A 37 11.44 -10.60 -6.64
N ALA A 38 11.24 -11.87 -6.28
CA ALA A 38 9.95 -12.53 -6.35
C ALA A 38 8.88 -11.83 -5.49
N SER A 39 9.13 -11.69 -4.19
CA SER A 39 8.16 -11.10 -3.27
C SER A 39 8.02 -9.59 -3.46
N ALA A 40 9.14 -8.85 -3.64
CA ALA A 40 9.09 -7.40 -3.80
C ALA A 40 8.33 -6.99 -5.06
N SER A 41 8.55 -7.67 -6.20
CA SER A 41 7.83 -7.38 -7.42
C SER A 41 6.35 -7.75 -7.33
N GLY A 42 5.98 -8.82 -6.61
CA GLY A 42 4.58 -9.15 -6.32
C GLY A 42 3.87 -8.04 -5.53
N TRP A 43 4.46 -7.59 -4.42
CA TRP A 43 3.91 -6.51 -3.60
C TRP A 43 3.84 -5.17 -4.36
N ALA A 44 4.88 -4.81 -5.12
CA ALA A 44 4.90 -3.59 -5.91
C ALA A 44 3.83 -3.62 -7.02
N THR A 45 3.62 -4.77 -7.66
CA THR A 45 2.59 -4.93 -8.69
C THR A 45 1.18 -4.78 -8.11
N ALA A 46 0.91 -5.41 -6.96
CA ALA A 46 -0.39 -5.26 -6.29
C ALA A 46 -0.63 -3.81 -5.82
N ALA A 47 0.40 -3.13 -5.31
CA ALA A 47 0.31 -1.72 -4.97
C ALA A 47 0.02 -0.84 -6.21
N ARG A 48 0.66 -1.14 -7.35
CA ARG A 48 0.41 -0.43 -8.62
C ARG A 48 -1.04 -0.56 -9.07
N GLN A 49 -1.61 -1.76 -9.03
CA GLN A 49 -3.02 -2.01 -9.37
C GLN A 49 -3.96 -1.19 -8.48
N CYS A 50 -3.68 -1.15 -7.17
CA CYS A 50 -4.49 -0.35 -6.26
C CYS A 50 -4.34 1.15 -6.52
N LYS A 51 -3.13 1.63 -6.83
CA LYS A 51 -2.90 3.04 -7.14
C LYS A 51 -3.58 3.45 -8.45
N GLU A 52 -3.54 2.61 -9.47
CA GLU A 52 -4.27 2.82 -10.73
C GLU A 52 -5.78 2.93 -10.48
N ALA A 53 -6.35 2.07 -9.63
CA ALA A 53 -7.75 2.16 -9.24
C ALA A 53 -8.09 3.41 -8.39
N ALA A 54 -7.14 3.90 -7.58
CA ALA A 54 -7.33 5.11 -6.78
C ALA A 54 -7.18 6.41 -7.62
N GLY A 55 -6.47 6.35 -8.75
CA GLY A 55 -6.08 7.51 -9.55
C GLY A 55 -5.19 8.47 -8.76
N GLU A 56 -5.51 9.76 -8.80
CA GLU A 56 -4.77 10.82 -8.08
C GLU A 56 -5.01 10.83 -6.55
N ARG A 57 -5.95 10.01 -6.06
CA ARG A 57 -6.26 9.93 -4.63
C ARG A 57 -5.11 9.31 -3.85
N THR A 58 -5.02 9.68 -2.57
CA THR A 58 -3.99 9.15 -1.67
C THR A 58 -4.25 7.68 -1.38
N LEU A 59 -3.21 6.86 -1.52
CA LEU A 59 -3.20 5.44 -1.18
C LEU A 59 -2.06 5.13 -0.21
N LEU A 60 -2.40 4.64 0.97
CA LEU A 60 -1.45 4.25 2.01
C LEU A 60 -1.37 2.73 2.13
N CYS A 61 -0.16 2.20 2.29
CA CYS A 61 0.04 0.79 2.58
C CYS A 61 0.00 0.53 4.10
N PHE A 62 -0.98 -0.27 4.54
CA PHE A 62 -1.20 -0.71 5.93
C PHE A 62 -1.01 -2.23 6.08
N GLY A 63 -0.08 -2.79 5.31
CA GLY A 63 0.08 -4.24 5.14
C GLY A 63 0.96 -4.92 6.21
N ALA A 64 1.74 -4.16 6.97
CA ALA A 64 2.79 -4.70 7.85
C ALA A 64 2.31 -5.81 8.81
N ARG A 65 1.06 -5.72 9.29
CA ARG A 65 0.48 -6.68 10.24
C ARG A 65 0.13 -8.06 9.65
N HIS A 66 0.22 -8.24 8.33
CA HIS A 66 -0.16 -9.48 7.65
C HIS A 66 1.03 -10.37 7.26
N VAL A 67 2.25 -9.89 7.47
CA VAL A 67 3.49 -10.60 7.14
C VAL A 67 4.39 -10.69 8.37
N HIS A 68 5.41 -11.54 8.30
CA HIS A 68 6.39 -11.62 9.38
C HIS A 68 7.06 -10.25 9.59
N PRO A 69 7.23 -9.76 10.83
CA PRO A 69 7.76 -8.42 11.09
C PRO A 69 9.15 -8.16 10.49
N ALA A 70 9.97 -9.21 10.31
CA ALA A 70 11.28 -9.11 9.66
C ALA A 70 11.20 -8.67 8.18
N VAL A 71 10.09 -8.94 7.48
CA VAL A 71 9.91 -8.59 6.05
C VAL A 71 8.95 -7.42 5.85
N ALA A 72 8.18 -7.02 6.87
CA ALA A 72 7.25 -5.91 6.79
C ALA A 72 7.86 -4.59 6.26
N PRO A 73 9.09 -4.18 6.65
CA PRO A 73 9.72 -2.97 6.12
C PRO A 73 10.01 -3.06 4.61
N VAL A 74 10.43 -4.25 4.15
CA VAL A 74 10.73 -4.50 2.73
C VAL A 74 9.44 -4.49 1.91
N MET A 75 8.37 -5.09 2.42
CA MET A 75 7.07 -5.13 1.77
C MET A 75 6.48 -3.73 1.59
N GLU A 76 6.48 -2.91 2.64
CA GLU A 76 5.92 -1.56 2.52
C GLU A 76 6.81 -0.62 1.69
N ARG A 77 8.14 -0.80 1.71
CA ARG A 77 9.05 -0.14 0.77
C ARG A 77 8.69 -0.49 -0.68
N ALA A 78 8.50 -1.78 -0.97
CA ALA A 78 8.11 -2.24 -2.30
C ALA A 78 6.74 -1.68 -2.73
N ALA A 79 5.78 -1.60 -1.81
CA ALA A 79 4.48 -1.01 -2.07
C ALA A 79 4.56 0.48 -2.44
N VAL A 80 5.42 1.26 -1.77
CA VAL A 80 5.64 2.67 -2.11
C VAL A 80 6.31 2.82 -3.48
N HIS A 81 7.31 2.00 -3.82
CA HIS A 81 7.86 1.96 -5.19
C HIS A 81 6.80 1.52 -6.22
N GLY A 82 5.87 0.65 -5.82
CA GLY A 82 4.71 0.23 -6.61
C GLY A 82 3.68 1.34 -6.84
N GLY A 83 3.73 2.45 -6.10
CA GLY A 83 2.85 3.60 -6.30
C GLY A 83 2.02 4.00 -5.08
N ALA A 84 2.14 3.32 -3.94
CA ALA A 84 1.55 3.82 -2.71
C ALA A 84 2.22 5.16 -2.31
N ASP A 85 1.43 6.13 -1.85
CA ASP A 85 1.90 7.47 -1.49
C ASP A 85 2.66 7.45 -0.15
N GLY A 86 2.31 6.52 0.73
CA GLY A 86 2.93 6.35 2.04
C GLY A 86 2.70 4.96 2.64
N CYS A 87 3.26 4.75 3.83
CA CYS A 87 3.23 3.46 4.51
C CYS A 87 3.21 3.60 6.04
N SER A 88 2.71 2.59 6.75
CA SER A 88 2.52 2.62 8.21
C SER A 88 3.72 2.13 9.03
N CYS A 89 4.54 1.27 8.46
CA CYS A 89 5.68 0.65 9.11
C CYS A 89 6.78 1.68 9.32
N ILE A 90 7.13 1.94 10.58
CA ILE A 90 8.19 2.89 10.97
C ILE A 90 9.50 2.57 10.25
N LEU A 91 9.90 1.29 10.22
CA LEU A 91 11.12 0.87 9.55
C LEU A 91 11.01 0.97 8.02
N GLY A 92 9.84 0.68 7.44
CA GLY A 92 9.60 0.83 6.00
C GLY A 92 9.72 2.30 5.56
N ALA A 93 9.07 3.20 6.30
CA ALA A 93 9.17 4.64 6.09
C ALA A 93 10.61 5.14 6.24
N ARG A 94 11.35 4.63 7.24
CA ARG A 94 12.78 4.95 7.43
C ARG A 94 13.64 4.52 6.24
N LEU A 95 13.41 3.33 5.67
CA LEU A 95 14.14 2.86 4.46
C LEU A 95 13.91 3.80 3.27
N LEU A 96 12.74 4.42 3.19
CA LEU A 96 12.36 5.39 2.16
C LEU A 96 12.79 6.84 2.49
N LYS A 97 13.36 7.08 3.68
CA LYS A 97 13.61 8.43 4.23
C LYS A 97 12.35 9.30 4.25
N ARG A 98 11.21 8.69 4.60
CA ARG A 98 9.89 9.35 4.74
C ARG A 98 9.36 9.18 6.16
N SER A 99 8.36 9.98 6.51
CA SER A 99 7.59 9.80 7.74
C SER A 99 6.57 8.66 7.58
N PRO A 100 6.35 7.82 8.60
CA PRO A 100 5.27 6.84 8.58
C PRO A 100 3.91 7.55 8.66
N ALA A 101 2.89 6.95 8.04
CA ALA A 101 1.52 7.45 8.06
C ALA A 101 0.61 6.51 8.87
N GLY A 102 -0.30 7.09 9.64
CA GLY A 102 -1.27 6.34 10.42
C GLY A 102 -2.39 7.23 10.94
N THR A 103 -3.47 6.62 11.40
CA THR A 103 -4.56 7.31 12.08
C THR A 103 -4.73 6.75 13.49
N VAL A 104 -5.57 7.40 14.28
CA VAL A 104 -5.94 6.92 15.61
C VAL A 104 -6.62 5.55 15.49
N PRO A 105 -6.22 4.52 16.28
CA PRO A 105 -6.84 3.19 16.23
C PRO A 105 -8.10 3.10 17.09
N HIS A 106 -9.00 2.15 16.80
CA HIS A 106 -10.21 1.87 17.60
C HIS A 106 -9.94 1.73 19.12
N ALA A 107 -8.80 1.17 19.51
CA ALA A 107 -8.43 1.01 20.92
C ALA A 107 -8.48 2.34 21.70
N ALA A 108 -8.08 3.45 21.09
CA ALA A 108 -8.12 4.76 21.74
C ALA A 108 -9.56 5.25 21.96
N PHE A 109 -10.48 4.96 21.03
CA PHE A 109 -11.90 5.29 21.14
C PHE A 109 -12.56 4.47 22.26
N LEU A 110 -12.24 3.18 22.33
CA LEU A 110 -12.71 2.28 23.38
C LEU A 110 -12.21 2.71 24.77
N ILE A 111 -10.94 3.11 24.90
CA ILE A 111 -10.38 3.62 26.17
C ILE A 111 -11.04 4.96 26.56
N ALA A 112 -11.27 5.86 25.60
CA ALA A 112 -11.91 7.15 25.87
C ALA A 112 -13.39 6.99 26.25
N GLY A 113 -14.06 5.97 25.69
CA GLY A 113 -15.47 5.65 25.86
C GLY A 113 -16.43 6.45 24.98
N ASP A 114 -15.91 7.35 24.12
CA ASP A 114 -16.70 8.19 23.22
C ASP A 114 -15.82 8.83 22.13
N SER A 115 -16.30 8.89 20.88
CA SER A 115 -15.52 9.41 19.76
C SER A 115 -15.32 10.92 19.79
N VAL A 116 -16.30 11.69 20.28
CA VAL A 116 -16.17 13.15 20.41
C VAL A 116 -15.16 13.51 21.51
N LYS A 117 -15.21 12.79 22.63
CA LYS A 117 -14.24 12.94 23.72
C LYS A 117 -12.81 12.66 23.23
N LEU A 118 -12.60 11.57 22.49
CA LEU A 118 -11.29 11.29 21.91
C LEU A 118 -10.89 12.32 20.86
N ALA A 119 -11.79 12.72 19.96
CA ALA A 119 -11.49 13.70 18.91
C ALA A 119 -11.00 15.03 19.49
N ARG A 120 -11.64 15.53 20.56
CA ARG A 120 -11.21 16.74 21.28
C ARG A 120 -9.85 16.56 21.94
N ALA A 121 -9.60 15.41 22.58
CA ALA A 121 -8.30 15.12 23.16
C ALA A 121 -7.21 15.05 22.08
N TYR A 122 -7.48 14.36 20.97
CA TYR A 122 -6.55 14.23 19.85
C TYR A 122 -6.18 15.61 19.25
N ASP A 123 -7.15 16.50 19.08
CA ASP A 123 -6.90 17.87 18.61
C ASP A 123 -5.90 18.65 19.50
N GLN A 124 -5.91 18.40 20.81
CA GLN A 124 -5.01 19.08 21.76
C GLN A 124 -3.56 18.58 21.69
N PHE A 125 -3.34 17.31 21.33
CA PHE A 125 -2.00 16.70 21.32
C PHE A 125 -1.34 16.74 19.95
N VAL A 126 -2.12 16.78 18.87
CA VAL A 126 -1.58 16.78 17.51
C VAL A 126 -1.09 18.19 17.17
N PRO A 127 0.15 18.37 16.65
CA PRO A 127 0.66 19.67 16.25
C PRO A 127 -0.26 20.42 15.29
N ALA A 128 -0.24 21.75 15.33
CA ALA A 128 -0.95 22.56 14.34
C ALA A 128 -0.44 22.25 12.92
N GLY A 129 -1.37 22.11 11.97
CA GLY A 129 -1.06 21.79 10.57
C GLY A 129 -1.06 20.31 10.20
N GLU A 130 -1.02 19.40 11.19
CA GLU A 130 -1.19 17.96 10.95
C GLU A 130 -2.69 17.60 10.82
N PRO A 131 -3.07 16.67 9.93
CA PRO A 131 -4.48 16.37 9.67
C PRO A 131 -5.14 15.67 10.86
N ARG A 132 -6.37 16.09 11.19
CA ARG A 132 -7.23 15.40 12.16
C ARG A 132 -8.09 14.39 11.40
N ILE A 133 -7.69 13.12 11.47
CA ILE A 133 -8.40 12.00 10.85
C ILE A 133 -9.01 11.12 11.94
N ILE A 134 -10.35 11.06 12.02
CA ILE A 134 -11.07 10.42 13.12
C ILE A 134 -11.88 9.22 12.61
N LEU A 135 -11.72 8.05 13.25
CA LEU A 135 -12.58 6.87 13.00
C LEU A 135 -14.00 7.14 13.50
N VAL A 136 -15.01 6.73 12.72
CA VAL A 136 -16.43 7.01 13.01
C VAL A 136 -17.29 5.74 13.11
N ASP A 137 -16.67 4.56 13.08
CA ASP A 137 -17.31 3.24 13.04
C ASP A 137 -17.09 2.43 14.32
N THR A 138 -16.75 3.08 15.44
CA THR A 138 -16.48 2.38 16.72
C THR A 138 -17.75 2.09 17.53
N PHE A 139 -18.64 3.08 17.71
CA PHE A 139 -19.76 2.98 18.66
C PHE A 139 -21.14 3.10 18.00
N LYS A 140 -21.30 4.04 17.08
CA LYS A 140 -22.58 4.35 16.43
C LYS A 140 -22.51 4.07 14.94
N ASP A 141 -23.65 4.25 14.29
CA ASP A 141 -23.73 4.36 12.84
C ASP A 141 -22.80 5.46 12.33
N GLU A 142 -22.07 5.19 11.25
CA GLU A 142 -21.00 6.04 10.73
C GLU A 142 -21.51 7.41 10.32
N ALA A 143 -22.74 7.50 9.81
CA ALA A 143 -23.33 8.75 9.38
C ALA A 143 -23.76 9.62 10.58
N GLU A 144 -24.23 8.99 11.67
CA GLU A 144 -24.48 9.70 12.93
C GLU A 144 -23.17 10.17 13.56
N GLU A 145 -22.19 9.28 13.67
CA GLU A 145 -20.94 9.54 14.36
C GLU A 145 -20.08 10.58 13.64
N ALA A 146 -20.05 10.56 12.31
CA ALA A 146 -19.41 11.58 11.49
C ALA A 146 -19.94 12.98 11.80
N LEU A 147 -21.26 13.15 11.89
CA LEU A 147 -21.88 14.44 12.23
C LEU A 147 -21.60 14.88 13.67
N ARG A 148 -21.44 13.94 14.61
CA ARG A 148 -21.06 14.26 15.99
C ARG A 148 -19.63 14.80 16.06
N VAL A 149 -18.69 14.12 15.39
CA VAL A 149 -17.28 14.54 15.34
C VAL A 149 -17.12 15.85 14.56
N ALA A 150 -17.79 15.99 13.41
CA ALA A 150 -17.73 17.21 12.60
C ALA A 150 -18.21 18.44 13.38
N ARG A 151 -19.33 18.33 14.11
CA ARG A 151 -19.80 19.42 14.98
C ARG A 151 -18.84 19.75 16.13
N ALA A 152 -18.12 18.76 16.64
CA ALA A 152 -17.23 18.95 17.78
C ALA A 152 -15.89 19.60 17.41
N LEU A 153 -15.37 19.33 16.22
CA LEU A 153 -14.08 19.84 15.74
C LEU A 153 -14.21 21.00 14.74
N GLY A 154 -15.36 21.15 14.07
CA GLY A 154 -15.58 22.18 13.07
C GLY A 154 -14.54 22.11 11.94
N GLU A 155 -14.01 23.27 11.56
CA GLU A 155 -13.01 23.41 10.49
C GLU A 155 -11.68 22.68 10.77
N LYS A 156 -11.44 22.27 12.02
CA LYS A 156 -10.24 21.50 12.37
C LYS A 156 -10.31 20.05 11.93
N LEU A 157 -11.51 19.51 11.66
CA LEU A 157 -11.66 18.14 11.18
C LEU A 157 -11.22 18.05 9.72
N SER A 158 -10.10 17.40 9.47
CA SER A 158 -9.59 17.22 8.10
C SER A 158 -10.32 16.09 7.39
N ALA A 159 -10.52 14.96 8.07
CA ALA A 159 -11.16 13.80 7.49
C ALA A 159 -11.82 12.90 8.54
N ILE A 160 -12.79 12.11 8.10
CA ILE A 160 -13.27 10.93 8.82
C ILE A 160 -12.68 9.67 8.20
N ARG A 161 -12.54 8.60 8.98
CA ARG A 161 -12.14 7.29 8.47
C ARG A 161 -13.25 6.27 8.69
N LEU A 162 -13.61 5.57 7.62
CA LEU A 162 -14.51 4.43 7.60
C LEU A 162 -13.66 3.15 7.54
N ASP A 163 -13.74 2.31 8.57
CA ASP A 163 -13.11 0.99 8.63
C ASP A 163 -14.16 -0.10 8.93
N THR A 164 -15.40 0.14 8.50
CA THR A 164 -16.60 -0.61 8.87
C THR A 164 -16.35 -2.13 8.77
N PRO A 165 -16.62 -2.89 9.85
CA PRO A 165 -16.33 -4.32 9.88
C PRO A 165 -17.22 -5.12 8.93
N ALA A 166 -16.75 -6.28 8.50
CA ALA A 166 -17.45 -7.15 7.55
C ALA A 166 -18.81 -7.65 8.09
N GLU A 167 -18.90 -7.83 9.41
CA GLU A 167 -20.13 -8.19 10.14
C GLU A 167 -21.22 -7.10 10.03
N ARG A 168 -20.84 -5.88 9.65
CA ARG A 168 -21.73 -4.76 9.37
C ARG A 168 -21.86 -4.47 7.86
N GLY A 169 -21.35 -5.36 7.02
CA GLY A 169 -21.41 -5.26 5.56
C GLY A 169 -20.17 -4.62 4.91
N GLY A 170 -19.20 -4.15 5.72
CA GLY A 170 -18.04 -3.42 5.23
C GLY A 170 -18.39 -2.03 4.69
N VAL A 171 -17.37 -1.28 4.26
CA VAL A 171 -17.58 0.03 3.63
C VAL A 171 -18.14 -0.16 2.22
N THR A 172 -19.34 0.37 1.97
CA THR A 172 -20.03 0.27 0.67
C THR A 172 -20.13 1.62 -0.03
N PRO A 173 -20.28 1.66 -1.37
CA PRO A 173 -20.57 2.90 -2.10
C PRO A 173 -21.80 3.66 -1.57
N ALA A 174 -22.83 2.95 -1.13
CA ALA A 174 -24.03 3.56 -0.56
C ALA A 174 -23.72 4.28 0.75
N LEU A 175 -22.96 3.63 1.64
CA LEU A 175 -22.52 4.23 2.91
C LEU A 175 -21.68 5.49 2.69
N VAL A 176 -20.71 5.44 1.76
CA VAL A 176 -19.87 6.61 1.43
C VAL A 176 -20.73 7.78 0.94
N ARG A 177 -21.67 7.53 0.03
CA ARG A 177 -22.59 8.56 -0.50
C ARG A 177 -23.49 9.14 0.59
N GLU A 178 -24.01 8.28 1.47
CA GLU A 178 -24.84 8.72 2.60
C GLU A 178 -24.06 9.66 3.54
N VAL A 179 -22.87 9.21 3.98
CA VAL A 179 -22.03 9.99 4.89
C VAL A 179 -21.62 11.33 4.25
N ARG A 180 -21.22 11.32 2.97
CA ARG A 180 -20.92 12.54 2.20
C ARG A 180 -22.12 13.50 2.18
N ALA A 181 -23.31 13.01 1.80
CA ALA A 181 -24.51 13.82 1.72
C ALA A 181 -24.90 14.42 3.08
N ARG A 182 -24.77 13.66 4.18
CA ARG A 182 -25.04 14.17 5.53
C ARG A 182 -24.04 15.24 5.95
N LEU A 183 -22.75 15.04 5.70
CA LEU A 183 -21.72 16.05 5.98
C LEU A 183 -21.98 17.33 5.17
N ASP A 184 -22.35 17.21 3.89
CA ASP A 184 -22.65 18.37 3.03
C ASP A 184 -23.86 19.16 3.52
N GLN A 185 -24.95 18.47 3.90
CA GLN A 185 -26.13 19.11 4.50
C GLN A 185 -25.82 19.84 5.81
N ALA A 186 -24.82 19.37 6.55
CA ALA A 186 -24.33 20.01 7.77
C ALA A 186 -23.28 21.11 7.50
N GLY A 187 -23.02 21.47 6.24
CA GLY A 187 -22.03 22.48 5.86
C GLY A 187 -20.57 22.04 5.99
N CYS A 188 -20.32 20.73 6.13
CA CYS A 188 -18.99 20.14 6.34
C CYS A 188 -18.43 19.52 5.04
N SER A 189 -18.58 20.22 3.91
CA SER A 189 -18.18 19.72 2.58
C SER A 189 -16.67 19.57 2.39
N SER A 190 -15.86 20.26 3.20
CA SER A 190 -14.39 20.15 3.19
C SER A 190 -13.84 18.91 3.90
N VAL A 191 -14.64 18.23 4.73
CA VAL A 191 -14.21 17.05 5.49
C VAL A 191 -14.03 15.87 4.54
N GLN A 192 -12.82 15.34 4.40
CA GLN A 192 -12.55 14.21 3.51
C GLN A 192 -13.03 12.87 4.08
N ILE A 193 -13.22 11.87 3.22
CA ILE A 193 -13.57 10.50 3.58
C ILE A 193 -12.40 9.56 3.26
N VAL A 194 -11.77 9.05 4.32
CA VAL A 194 -10.75 8.00 4.24
C VAL A 194 -11.43 6.64 4.38
N VAL A 195 -11.08 5.68 3.53
CA VAL A 195 -11.63 4.32 3.60
C VAL A 195 -10.51 3.31 3.81
N SER A 196 -10.74 2.31 4.66
CA SER A 196 -9.88 1.15 4.82
C SER A 196 -10.68 -0.12 5.05
N GLY A 197 -9.98 -1.26 5.14
CA GLY A 197 -10.59 -2.55 5.45
C GLY A 197 -11.03 -3.33 4.21
N GLY A 198 -10.37 -4.46 3.94
CA GLY A 198 -10.81 -5.41 2.90
C GLY A 198 -10.87 -4.84 1.47
N LEU A 199 -10.01 -3.86 1.16
CA LEU A 199 -9.93 -3.19 -0.14
C LEU A 199 -9.15 -4.03 -1.17
N ASN A 200 -9.63 -3.98 -2.42
CA ASN A 200 -9.00 -4.46 -3.65
C ASN A 200 -9.24 -3.42 -4.77
N PRO A 201 -8.62 -3.54 -5.96
CA PRO A 201 -8.78 -2.56 -7.04
C PRO A 201 -10.25 -2.28 -7.42
N GLU A 202 -11.10 -3.31 -7.48
CA GLU A 202 -12.51 -3.15 -7.85
C GLU A 202 -13.27 -2.32 -6.81
N LYS A 203 -13.09 -2.62 -5.52
CA LYS A 203 -13.70 -1.85 -4.43
C LYS A 203 -13.14 -0.43 -4.37
N ILE A 204 -11.84 -0.25 -4.57
CA ILE A 204 -11.22 1.08 -4.59
C ILE A 204 -11.88 1.95 -5.67
N SER A 205 -12.02 1.44 -6.90
CA SER A 205 -12.68 2.18 -7.99
C SER A 205 -14.11 2.55 -7.63
N ALA A 206 -14.91 1.58 -7.16
CA ALA A 206 -16.31 1.81 -6.79
C ALA A 206 -16.47 2.80 -5.62
N LEU A 207 -15.57 2.78 -4.64
CA LEU A 207 -15.59 3.69 -3.50
C LEU A 207 -15.07 5.10 -3.88
N ALA A 208 -14.09 5.17 -4.78
CA ALA A 208 -13.60 6.44 -5.33
C ALA A 208 -14.69 7.18 -6.10
N GLU A 209 -15.44 6.46 -6.94
CA GLU A 209 -16.63 6.98 -7.64
C GLU A 209 -17.76 7.39 -6.67
N ALA A 210 -17.85 6.75 -5.50
CA ALA A 210 -18.82 7.07 -4.48
C ALA A 210 -18.48 8.33 -3.66
N GLY A 211 -17.25 8.84 -3.75
CA GLY A 211 -16.80 10.04 -3.04
C GLY A 211 -15.76 9.79 -1.93
N ALA A 212 -15.11 8.62 -1.89
CA ALA A 212 -13.95 8.42 -1.03
C ALA A 212 -12.73 9.20 -1.57
N ASP A 213 -11.97 9.82 -0.67
CA ASP A 213 -10.84 10.71 -0.99
C ASP A 213 -9.48 10.02 -0.83
N SER A 214 -9.40 9.00 0.02
CA SER A 214 -8.15 8.26 0.25
C SER A 214 -8.38 6.85 0.78
N PHE A 215 -7.36 5.99 0.60
CA PHE A 215 -7.47 4.56 0.84
C PHE A 215 -6.32 4.02 1.69
N GLY A 216 -6.65 3.23 2.72
CA GLY A 216 -5.70 2.43 3.49
C GLY A 216 -5.77 0.95 3.11
N VAL A 217 -4.81 0.47 2.32
CA VAL A 217 -4.80 -0.89 1.77
C VAL A 217 -3.79 -1.77 2.50
N GLY A 218 -4.27 -2.88 3.08
CA GLY A 218 -3.43 -3.82 3.83
C GLY A 218 -3.28 -5.17 3.13
N SER A 219 -4.26 -6.06 3.35
CA SER A 219 -4.17 -7.48 2.99
C SER A 219 -4.01 -7.74 1.49
N TYR A 220 -4.60 -6.94 0.60
CA TYR A 220 -4.46 -7.15 -0.85
C TYR A 220 -3.00 -7.02 -1.31
N ILE A 221 -2.30 -5.98 -0.83
CA ILE A 221 -0.89 -5.77 -1.16
C ILE A 221 -0.02 -6.81 -0.46
N SER A 222 -0.14 -6.92 0.86
CA SER A 222 0.75 -7.77 1.67
C SER A 222 0.63 -9.27 1.38
N ARG A 223 -0.53 -9.75 0.94
CA ARG A 223 -0.77 -11.15 0.55
C ARG A 223 -0.58 -11.40 -0.94
N ALA A 224 -0.11 -10.42 -1.71
CA ALA A 224 0.15 -10.62 -3.13
C ALA A 224 1.12 -11.79 -3.32
N PRO A 225 0.83 -12.71 -4.26
CA PRO A 225 1.71 -13.84 -4.52
C PRO A 225 3.07 -13.33 -5.01
N ALA A 226 4.13 -14.03 -4.60
CA ALA A 226 5.44 -13.81 -5.17
C ALA A 226 5.43 -14.16 -6.67
N ILE A 227 6.20 -13.43 -7.47
CA ILE A 227 6.36 -13.74 -8.89
C ILE A 227 7.43 -14.82 -9.02
N ASP A 228 7.11 -15.93 -9.70
CA ASP A 228 8.04 -17.05 -9.88
C ASP A 228 9.23 -16.66 -10.78
N MET A 229 10.30 -16.20 -10.13
CA MET A 229 11.57 -15.84 -10.76
C MET A 229 12.46 -17.08 -10.89
N THR A 230 13.15 -17.21 -12.02
CA THR A 230 14.18 -18.25 -12.23
C THR A 230 15.50 -17.65 -12.67
N MET A 231 16.61 -18.18 -12.18
CA MET A 231 17.95 -17.84 -12.67
C MET A 231 18.49 -19.02 -13.48
N ASP A 232 18.97 -18.76 -14.70
CA ASP A 232 19.41 -19.80 -15.62
C ASP A 232 20.76 -19.40 -16.24
N LEU A 233 21.69 -20.37 -16.38
CA LEU A 233 22.87 -20.19 -17.21
C LEU A 233 22.48 -20.17 -18.68
N LYS A 234 23.01 -19.18 -19.41
CA LYS A 234 22.73 -18.92 -20.83
C LYS A 234 23.97 -18.99 -21.71
N GLU A 235 25.15 -18.84 -21.10
CA GLU A 235 26.44 -18.82 -21.76
C GLU A 235 27.51 -19.35 -20.79
N ILE A 236 28.44 -20.18 -21.28
CA ILE A 236 29.63 -20.63 -20.54
C ILE A 236 30.84 -20.38 -21.44
N LYS A 237 31.80 -19.57 -20.96
CA LYS A 237 33.03 -19.23 -21.71
C LYS A 237 32.78 -18.71 -23.14
N GLY A 238 31.68 -17.98 -23.37
CA GLY A 238 31.29 -17.45 -24.67
C GLY A 238 30.44 -18.40 -25.53
N GLU A 239 30.26 -19.65 -25.11
CA GLU A 239 29.42 -20.61 -25.83
C GLU A 239 27.98 -20.55 -25.32
N ALA A 240 27.02 -20.42 -26.25
CA ALA A 240 25.60 -20.41 -25.95
C ALA A 240 25.13 -21.79 -25.46
N VAL A 241 24.65 -21.87 -24.21
CA VAL A 241 24.17 -23.11 -23.58
C VAL A 241 22.90 -22.84 -22.78
N ALA A 242 22.04 -23.84 -22.62
CA ALA A 242 20.89 -23.77 -21.71
C ALA A 242 20.35 -25.16 -21.38
N LYS A 243 19.62 -25.27 -20.26
CA LYS A 243 18.81 -26.46 -19.97
C LYS A 243 17.56 -26.53 -20.86
N ARG A 244 16.93 -27.71 -20.93
CA ARG A 244 15.65 -27.91 -21.64
C ARG A 244 14.60 -26.88 -21.20
N GLY A 245 13.86 -26.33 -22.18
CA GLY A 245 12.84 -25.30 -21.94
C GLY A 245 13.39 -23.86 -21.84
N ARG A 246 14.68 -23.65 -22.12
CA ARG A 246 15.31 -22.33 -22.22
C ARG A 246 16.06 -22.21 -23.54
N ILE A 247 16.04 -21.01 -24.13
CA ILE A 247 16.76 -20.69 -25.37
C ILE A 247 18.25 -20.47 -25.02
N PRO A 248 19.23 -21.13 -25.64
CA PRO A 248 20.66 -20.86 -25.41
C PRO A 248 21.09 -19.45 -25.82
N GLY A 249 22.13 -18.90 -25.20
CA GLY A 249 22.72 -17.60 -25.55
C GLY A 249 22.07 -16.42 -24.83
N LEU A 250 22.73 -15.26 -24.90
CA LEU A 250 22.23 -14.03 -24.27
C LEU A 250 20.90 -13.61 -24.90
N THR A 251 19.84 -13.57 -24.09
CA THR A 251 18.56 -13.02 -24.50
C THR A 251 18.64 -11.50 -24.45
N ASP A 252 18.52 -10.84 -25.59
CA ASP A 252 18.62 -9.39 -25.66
C ASP A 252 17.54 -8.70 -24.81
N ASN A 253 17.96 -7.66 -24.10
CA ASN A 253 17.05 -6.75 -23.42
C ASN A 253 17.74 -5.37 -23.35
N PRO A 254 17.39 -4.44 -24.25
CA PRO A 254 18.04 -3.13 -24.33
C PRO A 254 17.72 -2.22 -23.12
N ARG A 255 16.75 -2.60 -22.28
CA ARG A 255 16.38 -1.85 -21.07
C ARG A 255 17.30 -2.14 -19.88
N LEU A 256 18.16 -3.15 -19.99
CA LEU A 256 19.10 -3.50 -18.92
C LEU A 256 20.20 -2.43 -18.83
N VAL A 257 20.32 -1.81 -17.66
CA VAL A 257 21.40 -0.87 -17.36
C VAL A 257 22.49 -1.54 -16.55
N LYS A 258 23.75 -1.12 -16.74
CA LYS A 258 24.87 -1.62 -15.94
C LYS A 258 24.80 -0.96 -14.55
N MET A 259 24.65 -1.78 -13.51
CA MET A 259 24.49 -1.31 -12.13
C MET A 259 25.83 -1.16 -11.40
N VAL A 260 26.71 -2.14 -11.63
CA VAL A 260 28.11 -2.19 -11.16
C VAL A 260 28.98 -2.83 -12.24
#